data_AF-A0A6B2C916-F1
#
_entry.id   AF-A0A6B2C916-F1
#
_cell.length_a   1.000
_cell.length_b   1.000
_cell.length_c   1.000
_cell.angle_alpha   90.00
_cell.angle_beta   90.00
_cell.angle_gamma   90.00
#
_symmetry.space_group_name_H-M   'P 1'
#
loop_
_entity.id
_entity.type
_entity.pdbx_description
1 polymer ?
#
loop_
_entity_poly.entity_id
_entity_poly.type
_entity_poly.pdbx_seq_one_letter_code
_entity_poly.pdbx_strand_id
1 'polypeptide(L)'
;MAGVCLKRSVHIVLGVGSSLLIGVFTSLTYSFILIISGVLGSLFPDLDLRYRHRILLHNILMLIVSSMLTGFLLLYLGFSRIFSAYFSAGFFMGYMSHLIGDMLTYRGVALLYPFLRKMFKIPIGSSESTLVNLLGYLIGILFIAIYIFSKIRP
;
A
#
# COMPACT_ATOMS: atom_id res chain seq x y z
N MET A 1 -16.34 9.08 -18.05
CA MET A 1 -16.13 8.32 -16.80
C MET A 1 -14.86 8.87 -16.16
N ALA A 2 -15.01 9.79 -15.21
CA ALA A 2 -13.90 10.60 -14.70
C ALA A 2 -13.45 10.10 -13.31
N GLY A 3 -12.14 9.89 -13.11
CA GLY A 3 -11.47 10.09 -11.83
C GLY A 3 -11.75 9.06 -10.74
N VAL A 4 -11.66 7.76 -11.05
CA VAL A 4 -12.05 6.70 -10.10
C VAL A 4 -10.97 6.43 -9.04
N CYS A 5 -9.68 6.48 -9.41
CA CYS A 5 -8.53 6.20 -8.54
C CYS A 5 -7.22 6.68 -9.15
N LEU A 6 -6.17 6.87 -8.35
CA LEU A 6 -4.81 6.94 -8.91
C LEU A 6 -4.60 5.70 -9.79
N LYS A 7 -3.75 5.80 -10.82
CA LYS A 7 -3.54 4.66 -11.71
C LYS A 7 -3.07 3.46 -10.89
N ARG A 8 -3.64 2.28 -11.16
CA ARG A 8 -3.27 1.03 -10.48
C ARG A 8 -1.77 0.77 -10.48
N SER A 9 -1.08 1.10 -11.57
CA SER A 9 0.38 0.99 -11.66
C SER A 9 1.13 1.94 -10.73
N VAL A 10 0.58 3.12 -10.42
CA VAL A 10 1.13 4.03 -9.40
C VAL A 10 1.02 3.40 -8.02
N HIS A 11 -0.14 2.82 -7.68
CA HIS A 11 -0.32 2.12 -6.40
C HIS A 11 0.63 0.95 -6.24
N ILE A 12 0.85 0.16 -7.29
CA ILE A 12 1.83 -0.94 -7.27
C ILE A 12 3.26 -0.41 -7.01
N VAL A 13 3.69 0.61 -7.75
CA VAL A 13 5.04 1.18 -7.60
C VAL A 13 5.24 1.80 -6.22
N LEU A 14 4.25 2.56 -5.72
CA LEU A 14 4.26 3.09 -4.37
C LEU A 14 4.28 1.97 -3.32
N GLY A 15 3.45 0.94 -3.49
CA GLY A 15 3.32 -0.15 -2.53
C GLY A 15 4.59 -0.99 -2.42
N VAL A 16 5.23 -1.31 -3.55
CA VAL A 16 6.54 -1.98 -3.57
C VAL A 16 7.62 -1.10 -2.95
N GLY A 17 7.66 0.19 -3.30
CA GLY A 17 8.62 1.11 -2.71
C GLY A 17 8.45 1.22 -1.19
N SER A 18 7.23 1.42 -0.71
CA SER A 18 6.90 1.54 0.71
C SER A 18 7.17 0.25 1.49
N SER A 19 6.90 -0.93 0.92
CA SER A 19 7.21 -2.20 1.59
C SER A 19 8.71 -2.45 1.69
N LEU A 20 9.48 -2.08 0.65
CA LEU A 20 10.93 -2.21 0.64
C LEU A 20 11.64 -1.29 1.64
N LEU A 21 11.02 -0.19 2.09
CA LEU A 21 11.59 0.64 3.16
C LEU A 21 11.78 -0.15 4.47
N ILE A 22 10.92 -1.13 4.75
CA ILE A 22 11.12 -2.04 5.89
C ILE A 22 12.44 -2.82 5.71
N GLY A 23 12.73 -3.20 4.47
CA GLY A 23 13.88 -4.00 4.09
C GLY A 23 15.22 -3.27 4.19
N VAL A 24 15.25 -1.96 4.41
CA VAL A 24 16.49 -1.16 4.52
C VAL A 24 17.42 -1.73 5.59
N PHE A 25 16.88 -2.14 6.74
CA PHE A 25 17.65 -2.65 7.87
C PHE A 25 17.72 -4.19 7.94
N THR A 26 17.29 -4.91 6.90
CA THR A 26 17.17 -6.38 6.92
C THR A 26 18.08 -7.06 5.90
N SER A 27 18.22 -8.38 5.98
CA SER A 27 18.91 -9.16 4.94
C SER A 27 18.20 -9.07 3.58
N LEU A 28 18.97 -9.17 2.49
CA LEU A 28 18.50 -9.25 1.11
C LEU A 28 17.53 -10.43 0.88
N THR A 29 17.61 -11.48 1.70
CA THR A 29 16.74 -12.66 1.62
C THR A 29 15.25 -12.33 1.72
N TYR A 30 14.88 -11.31 2.50
CA TYR A 30 13.47 -10.97 2.74
C TYR A 30 12.84 -10.06 1.69
N SER A 31 13.64 -9.57 0.74
CA SER A 31 13.24 -8.57 -0.26
C SER A 31 12.12 -9.07 -1.17
N PHE A 32 12.20 -10.35 -1.58
CA PHE A 32 11.18 -10.97 -2.41
C PHE A 32 9.81 -10.99 -1.70
N ILE A 33 9.80 -11.31 -0.40
CA ILE A 33 8.59 -11.34 0.42
C ILE A 33 7.98 -9.94 0.49
N LEU A 34 8.80 -8.92 0.73
CA LEU A 34 8.37 -7.52 0.81
C LEU A 34 7.82 -7.00 -0.53
N ILE A 35 8.42 -7.40 -1.65
CA ILE A 35 7.92 -7.03 -2.99
C ILE A 35 6.54 -7.63 -3.21
N ILE A 36 6.39 -8.95 -3.02
CA ILE A 36 5.11 -9.64 -3.23
C ILE A 36 4.04 -9.08 -2.30
N SER A 37 4.34 -8.95 -1.01
CA SER A 37 3.36 -8.45 -0.05
C SER A 37 3.00 -6.99 -0.31
N GLY A 38 3.96 -6.14 -0.71
CA GLY A 38 3.72 -4.76 -1.13
C GLY A 38 2.79 -4.66 -2.33
N VAL A 39 2.99 -5.49 -3.36
CA VAL A 39 2.06 -5.59 -4.51
C VAL A 39 0.68 -5.98 -4.04
N LEU A 40 0.54 -7.08 -3.29
CA LEU A 40 -0.76 -7.57 -2.83
C LEU A 40 -1.48 -6.56 -1.94
N GLY A 41 -0.75 -5.94 -1.01
CA GLY A 41 -1.27 -4.90 -0.12
C GLY A 41 -1.75 -3.66 -0.89
N SER A 42 -1.01 -3.24 -1.91
CA SER A 42 -1.42 -2.11 -2.76
C SER A 42 -2.65 -2.39 -3.63
N LEU A 43 -2.92 -3.65 -3.95
CA LEU A 43 -4.04 -4.06 -4.79
C LEU A 43 -5.30 -4.42 -4.01
N PHE A 44 -5.14 -4.76 -2.73
CA PHE A 44 -6.24 -5.22 -1.89
C PHE A 44 -7.39 -4.21 -1.75
N PRO A 45 -7.14 -2.89 -1.55
CA PRO A 45 -8.23 -1.92 -1.42
C PRO A 45 -9.13 -1.87 -2.65
N ASP A 46 -8.55 -1.98 -3.85
CA ASP A 46 -9.27 -1.95 -5.12
C ASP A 46 -10.19 -3.17 -5.35
N LEU A 47 -10.16 -4.19 -4.49
CA LEU A 47 -11.15 -5.28 -4.55
C LEU A 47 -12.58 -4.79 -4.28
N ASP A 48 -12.76 -3.62 -3.66
CA ASP A 48 -14.06 -2.98 -3.44
C ASP A 48 -14.59 -2.17 -4.65
N LEU A 49 -13.88 -2.18 -5.79
CA LEU A 49 -14.27 -1.45 -7.00
C LEU A 49 -15.70 -1.76 -7.48
N ARG A 50 -16.20 -2.97 -7.23
CA ARG A 50 -17.54 -3.41 -7.66
C ARG A 50 -18.64 -3.15 -6.63
N TYR A 51 -18.30 -2.86 -5.36
CA TYR A 51 -19.28 -2.71 -4.29
C TYR A 51 -18.84 -1.68 -3.24
N ARG A 52 -19.51 -0.52 -3.19
CA ARG A 52 -19.21 0.60 -2.26
C ARG A 52 -17.73 1.00 -2.22
N HIS A 53 -17.15 1.18 -3.42
CA HIS A 53 -15.77 1.59 -3.61
C HIS A 53 -15.39 2.79 -2.73
N ARG A 54 -14.22 2.72 -2.08
CA ARG A 54 -13.64 3.72 -1.16
C ARG A 54 -14.28 3.87 0.22
N ILE A 55 -15.10 2.90 0.60
CA ILE A 55 -15.75 2.87 1.91
C ILE A 55 -15.37 1.59 2.64
N LEU A 56 -15.62 0.44 2.01
CA LEU A 56 -15.47 -0.85 2.68
C LEU A 56 -14.02 -1.22 2.95
N LEU A 57 -13.15 -1.11 1.95
CA LEU A 57 -11.73 -1.44 2.13
C LEU A 57 -10.86 -0.20 2.32
N HIS A 58 -11.33 1.00 2.00
CA HIS A 58 -10.48 2.19 2.10
C HIS A 58 -10.53 2.86 3.49
N ASN A 59 -10.27 2.08 4.54
CA ASN A 59 -10.25 2.54 5.93
C ASN A 59 -9.15 1.86 6.75
N ILE A 60 -8.76 2.51 7.86
CA ILE A 60 -7.67 2.05 8.74
C ILE A 60 -8.03 0.72 9.43
N LEU A 61 -9.30 0.50 9.73
CA LEU A 61 -9.73 -0.75 10.36
C LEU A 61 -9.44 -1.93 9.44
N MET A 62 -9.83 -1.86 8.17
CA MET A 62 -9.58 -2.92 7.20
C MET A 62 -8.11 -3.05 6.86
N LEU A 63 -7.34 -1.96 6.83
CA LEU A 63 -5.88 -2.01 6.75
C LEU A 63 -5.31 -2.89 7.87
N ILE A 64 -5.64 -2.62 9.13
CA ILE A 64 -5.11 -3.36 10.29
C ILE A 64 -5.59 -4.81 10.26
N VAL A 65 -6.91 -5.03 10.11
CA VAL A 65 -7.51 -6.38 10.16
C VAL A 65 -6.96 -7.26 9.05
N SER A 66 -6.93 -6.78 7.80
CA SER A 66 -6.41 -7.58 6.67
C SER A 66 -4.91 -7.84 6.80
N SER A 67 -4.12 -6.87 7.27
CA SER A 67 -2.68 -7.06 7.49
C SER A 67 -2.41 -8.08 8.60
N MET A 68 -3.14 -8.04 9.72
CA MET A 68 -3.03 -9.04 10.78
C MET A 68 -3.51 -10.42 10.31
N LEU A 69 -4.62 -10.46 9.57
CA LEU A 69 -5.19 -11.71 9.05
C LEU A 69 -4.22 -12.40 8.09
N THR A 70 -3.57 -11.67 7.18
CA THR A 70 -2.58 -12.27 6.27
C THR A 70 -1.40 -12.89 7.02
N GLY A 71 -0.88 -12.20 8.06
CA GLY A 71 0.17 -12.77 8.92
C GLY A 71 -0.29 -14.01 9.67
N PHE A 72 -1.47 -13.98 10.27
CA PHE A 72 -2.06 -15.12 10.99
C PHE A 72 -2.31 -16.31 10.07
N LEU A 73 -2.87 -16.09 8.88
CA LEU A 73 -3.10 -17.15 7.89
C LEU A 73 -1.80 -17.81 7.46
N LEU A 74 -0.73 -17.05 7.23
CA LEU A 74 0.57 -17.63 6.88
C LEU A 74 1.16 -18.47 8.02
N LEU A 75 1.03 -18.01 9.28
CA LEU A 75 1.41 -18.82 10.44
C LEU A 75 0.60 -20.13 10.51
N TYR A 76 -0.72 -20.05 10.28
CA TYR A 76 -1.60 -21.22 10.28
C TYR A 76 -1.24 -22.21 9.16
N LEU A 77 -0.81 -21.72 8.00
CA LEU A 77 -0.33 -22.54 6.88
C LEU A 77 1.09 -23.10 7.08
N GLY A 78 1.73 -22.86 8.23
CA GLY A 78 3.03 -23.43 8.58
C GLY A 78 4.24 -22.61 8.14
N PHE A 79 4.06 -21.38 7.65
CA PHE A 79 5.19 -20.50 7.36
C PHE A 79 5.87 -20.02 8.65
N SER A 80 7.18 -19.75 8.57
CA SER A 80 7.95 -19.29 9.72
C SER A 80 7.44 -17.94 10.26
N ARG A 81 7.63 -17.69 11.57
CA ARG A 81 7.23 -16.42 12.20
C ARG A 81 7.82 -15.20 11.50
N ILE A 82 9.08 -15.30 11.10
CA ILE A 82 9.80 -14.23 10.40
C ILE A 82 9.20 -13.99 9.02
N PHE A 83 8.93 -15.04 8.25
CA PHE A 83 8.29 -14.94 6.94
C PHE A 83 6.91 -14.25 7.04
N SER A 84 6.07 -14.73 7.95
CA SER A 84 4.71 -14.21 8.15
C SER A 84 4.73 -12.75 8.63
N ALA A 85 5.68 -12.39 9.50
CA ALA A 85 5.84 -11.01 9.97
C ALA A 85 6.26 -10.07 8.83
N TYR A 86 7.25 -10.42 8.01
CA TYR A 86 7.66 -9.58 6.87
C TYR A 86 6.56 -9.49 5.81
N PHE A 87 5.84 -10.58 5.55
CA PHE A 87 4.72 -10.54 4.63
C PHE A 87 3.63 -9.60 5.13
N SER A 88 3.19 -9.74 6.39
CA SER A 88 2.19 -8.87 7.01
C SER A 88 2.62 -7.40 7.02
N ALA A 89 3.88 -7.12 7.37
CA ALA A 89 4.41 -5.76 7.39
C ALA A 89 4.49 -5.13 6.00
N GLY A 90 4.96 -5.87 4.99
CA GLY A 90 4.99 -5.36 3.62
C GLY A 90 3.60 -5.17 3.02
N PHE A 91 2.65 -6.07 3.34
CA PHE A 91 1.24 -5.92 2.97
C PHE A 91 0.64 -4.66 3.59
N PHE A 92 0.88 -4.43 4.89
CA PHE A 92 0.46 -3.22 5.60
C PHE A 92 1.01 -1.96 4.95
N MET A 93 2.31 -1.92 4.63
CA MET A 93 2.91 -0.75 3.98
C MET A 93 2.36 -0.51 2.57
N GLY A 94 2.15 -1.58 1.79
CA GLY A 94 1.53 -1.50 0.47
C GLY A 94 0.13 -0.90 0.53
N TYR A 95 -0.70 -1.41 1.43
CA TYR A 95 -2.08 -0.94 1.64
C TYR A 95 -2.10 0.50 2.17
N MET A 96 -1.28 0.82 3.17
CA MET A 96 -1.15 2.18 3.71
C MET A 96 -0.81 3.17 2.60
N SER A 97 0.16 2.83 1.73
CA SER A 97 0.54 3.69 0.60
C SER A 97 -0.62 3.92 -0.38
N HIS A 98 -1.49 2.93 -0.58
CA HIS A 98 -2.69 3.07 -1.39
C HIS A 98 -3.67 4.08 -0.78
N LEU A 99 -3.97 3.94 0.51
CA LEU A 99 -4.85 4.87 1.23
C LEU A 99 -4.32 6.30 1.17
N ILE A 100 -3.02 6.49 1.44
CA ILE A 100 -2.37 7.79 1.38
C ILE A 100 -2.44 8.36 -0.03
N GLY A 101 -2.11 7.57 -1.06
CA GLY A 101 -2.21 7.99 -2.45
C GLY A 101 -3.62 8.47 -2.81
N ASP A 102 -4.64 7.74 -2.40
CA ASP A 102 -6.03 8.12 -2.65
C ASP A 102 -6.49 9.34 -1.84
N MET A 103 -5.95 9.54 -0.64
CA MET A 103 -6.16 10.77 0.14
C MET A 103 -5.65 12.01 -0.59
N LEU A 104 -4.63 11.91 -1.44
CA LEU A 104 -4.10 13.04 -2.21
C LEU A 104 -5.03 13.49 -3.34
N THR A 105 -6.07 12.72 -3.65
CA THR A 105 -7.05 13.03 -4.69
C THR A 105 -8.21 13.88 -4.16
N TYR A 106 -8.91 14.61 -5.04
CA TYR A 106 -10.13 15.36 -4.67
C TYR A 106 -11.24 14.52 -4.03
N ARG A 107 -11.24 13.21 -4.26
CA ARG A 107 -12.26 12.27 -3.78
C ARG A 107 -11.96 11.77 -2.37
N GLY A 108 -10.69 11.50 -2.05
CA GLY A 108 -10.27 10.99 -0.74
C GLY A 108 -10.72 9.57 -0.44
N VAL A 109 -10.65 9.19 0.84
CA VAL A 109 -11.04 7.88 1.39
C VAL A 109 -11.86 8.01 2.68
N ALA A 110 -12.75 7.04 2.95
CA ALA A 110 -13.52 7.00 4.19
C ALA A 110 -12.69 6.40 5.35
N LEU A 111 -11.61 7.10 5.74
CA LEU A 111 -10.52 6.58 6.59
C LEU A 111 -10.98 5.92 7.90
N LEU A 112 -12.06 6.45 8.50
CA LEU A 112 -12.59 6.04 9.81
C LEU A 112 -13.92 5.26 9.71
N TYR A 113 -14.30 4.78 8.52
CA TYR A 113 -15.43 3.86 8.37
C TYR A 113 -15.18 2.56 9.15
N PRO A 114 -16.18 1.94 9.81
CA PRO A 114 -17.61 2.26 9.80
C PRO A 114 -18.06 3.30 10.84
N PHE A 115 -17.17 3.73 11.75
CA PHE A 115 -17.52 4.64 12.84
C PHE A 115 -17.84 6.06 12.34
N LEU A 116 -17.11 6.54 11.33
CA LEU A 116 -17.32 7.85 10.73
C LEU A 116 -17.31 7.75 9.21
N ARG A 117 -18.37 8.28 8.58
CA ARG A 117 -18.55 8.27 7.11
C ARG A 117 -17.87 9.45 6.38
N LYS A 118 -17.09 10.27 7.10
CA LYS A 118 -16.40 11.44 6.55
C LYS A 118 -15.28 11.00 5.60
N MET A 119 -15.20 11.63 4.44
CA MET A 119 -14.11 11.43 3.48
C MET A 119 -12.93 12.32 3.86
N PHE A 120 -11.79 11.69 4.13
CA PHE A 120 -10.52 12.36 4.42
C PHE A 120 -9.75 12.56 3.11
N LYS A 121 -9.27 13.78 2.88
CA LYS A 121 -8.57 14.18 1.67
C LYS A 121 -7.61 15.34 1.92
N ILE A 122 -6.51 15.33 1.19
CA ILE A 122 -5.49 16.38 1.08
C ILE A 122 -5.32 16.65 -0.42
N PRO A 123 -6.24 17.43 -1.02
CA PRO A 123 -6.37 17.47 -2.47
C PRO A 123 -5.18 18.18 -3.13
N ILE A 124 -4.32 17.41 -3.80
CA ILE A 124 -3.21 17.92 -4.64
C ILE A 124 -3.63 17.93 -6.13
N GLY A 125 -4.56 17.06 -6.52
CA GLY A 125 -5.12 17.06 -7.87
C GLY A 125 -6.17 15.98 -8.09
N SER A 126 -6.63 15.85 -9.34
CA SER A 126 -7.50 14.74 -9.74
C SER A 126 -6.69 13.46 -9.94
N SER A 127 -7.35 12.31 -9.86
CA SER A 127 -6.78 11.00 -10.18
C SER A 127 -6.31 10.89 -11.64
N GLU A 128 -6.92 11.68 -12.54
CA GLU A 128 -6.52 11.77 -13.95
C GLU A 128 -5.33 12.72 -14.18
N SER A 129 -4.93 13.49 -13.16
CA SER A 129 -3.84 14.44 -13.29
C SER A 129 -2.53 13.70 -13.52
N THR A 130 -1.87 14.00 -14.64
CA THR A 130 -0.52 13.51 -14.94
C THR A 130 0.45 13.88 -13.82
N LEU A 131 0.31 15.06 -13.21
CA LEU A 131 1.17 15.52 -12.13
C LEU A 131 1.08 14.62 -10.90
N VAL A 132 -0.14 14.31 -10.43
CA VAL A 132 -0.32 13.49 -9.21
C VAL A 132 0.17 12.07 -9.44
N ASN A 133 -0.11 11.50 -10.62
CA ASN A 133 0.40 10.17 -10.98
C ASN A 133 1.93 10.16 -11.09
N LEU A 134 2.53 11.18 -11.70
CA LEU A 134 3.98 11.33 -11.80
C LEU A 134 4.63 11.42 -10.43
N LEU A 135 4.08 12.23 -9.53
CA LEU A 135 4.56 12.34 -8.14
C LEU A 135 4.51 10.98 -7.43
N GLY A 136 3.43 10.22 -7.61
CA GLY A 136 3.32 8.87 -7.06
C GLY A 136 4.42 7.93 -7.60
N TYR A 137 4.67 7.93 -8.91
CA TYR A 137 5.78 7.16 -9.48
C TYR A 137 7.14 7.60 -8.92
N LEU A 138 7.41 8.91 -8.87
CA LEU A 138 8.68 9.44 -8.38
C LEU A 138 8.93 9.05 -6.92
N ILE A 139 7.91 9.14 -6.07
CA ILE A 139 8.02 8.73 -4.65
C ILE A 139 8.29 7.24 -4.53
N GLY A 140 7.56 6.39 -5.27
CA GLY A 140 7.78 4.94 -5.22
C GLY A 140 9.16 4.53 -5.73
N ILE A 141 9.61 5.12 -6.85
CA ILE A 141 10.96 4.91 -7.39
C ILE A 141 12.03 5.39 -6.42
N LEU A 142 11.82 6.54 -5.76
CA LEU A 142 12.74 7.05 -4.74
C LEU A 142 12.89 6.06 -3.58
N PHE A 143 11.79 5.48 -3.08
CA PHE A 143 11.86 4.47 -2.01
C PHE A 143 12.60 3.21 -2.44
N ILE A 144 12.38 2.75 -3.68
CA ILE A 144 13.13 1.63 -4.26
C ILE A 144 14.62 1.98 -4.35
N ALA A 145 14.97 3.19 -4.80
CA ALA A 145 16.35 3.65 -4.92
C ALA A 145 17.04 3.72 -3.54
N ILE A 146 16.37 4.25 -2.52
CA ILE A 146 16.86 4.28 -1.13
C ILE A 146 17.16 2.86 -0.65
N TYR A 147 16.23 1.93 -0.88
CA TYR A 147 16.43 0.53 -0.52
C TYR A 147 17.63 -0.09 -1.24
N ILE A 148 17.74 0.05 -2.57
CA ILE A 148 18.87 -0.49 -3.34
C ILE A 148 20.19 0.07 -2.82
N PHE A 149 20.25 1.39 -2.58
CA PHE A 149 21.44 2.05 -2.09
C PHE A 149 21.88 1.53 -0.71
N SER A 150 20.93 1.21 0.17
CA SER A 150 21.20 0.58 1.47
C SER A 150 21.77 -0.83 1.39
N LYS A 151 21.69 -1.50 0.22
CA LYS A 151 22.24 -2.84 0.00
C LYS A 151 23.58 -2.86 -0.71
N ILE A 152 23.90 -1.80 -1.44
CA ILE A 152 25.16 -1.67 -2.17
C ILE A 152 26.26 -1.13 -1.27
N ARG A 153 25.92 -0.30 -0.27
CA ARG A 153 26.90 0.20 0.68
C ARG A 153 27.31 -0.90 1.67
N PRO A 154 28.63 -1.18 1.82
CA PRO A 154 29.14 -2.16 2.77
C PRO A 154 28.93 -1.71 4.22
#